data_AF-A0A3M0YZG5-F1
#
_entry.id   AF-A0A3M0YZG5-F1
#
_cell.length_a   1.000
_cell.length_b   1.000
_cell.length_c   1.000
_cell.angle_alpha   90.00
_cell.angle_beta   90.00
_cell.angle_gamma   90.00
#
_symmetry.space_group_name_H-M   'P 1'
#
loop_
_entity.id
_entity.type
_entity.pdbx_description
1 polymer ?
#
loop_
_entity_poly.entity_id
_entity_poly.type
_entity_poly.pdbx_seq_one_letter_code
_entity_poly.pdbx_strand_id
1 'polypeptide(L)'
;MQRNLIKLSPLGQGESGISEIEPTWESLAAHYRVPEWFVDGKLGVWFHWGIPSAIDENRPPDGSHYGRRMYFPPPPEKPDAELTMDERLTKWHINRYGPLEEFGYEKLIPLFKAERWDPEAIVRFVKECGARFIMPVACHHDNFDMYDSFHPWNAVKMGPRRDTLKEWKAAAMKNGLKFGVSTHLYWSPRFFANARKYQKPGTLEWKLFNMDYDPQNYASQDSWNEHWYRRCWEIIEKYDPDMFNNDCPYPTIEKGRGLGIKLFTAFINRDLKKNNGRQTVVLSFKDAKQNKAAFTYNLERGGAGEIKRYPWIWATDLSGSWFY
;
A
#
# COMPACT_ATOMS: atom_id res chain seq x y z
N MET A 1 -4.47 63.98 37.57
CA MET A 1 -3.70 63.30 36.51
C MET A 1 -4.46 62.07 36.06
N GLN A 2 -4.29 61.72 34.78
CA GLN A 2 -4.72 60.50 34.08
C GLN A 2 -6.21 60.32 33.72
N ARG A 3 -6.37 60.31 32.39
CA ARG A 3 -7.52 59.94 31.57
C ARG A 3 -7.76 58.42 31.69
N ASN A 4 -9.01 58.00 31.81
CA ASN A 4 -9.45 56.66 31.41
C ASN A 4 -10.55 56.78 30.37
N LEU A 5 -10.16 56.66 29.10
CA LEU A 5 -11.05 56.39 27.98
C LEU A 5 -11.38 54.89 27.98
N ILE A 6 -12.62 54.53 28.30
CA ILE A 6 -13.17 53.23 27.93
C ILE A 6 -13.55 53.33 26.45
N LYS A 7 -12.73 52.75 25.56
CA LYS A 7 -13.13 52.46 24.20
C LYS A 7 -13.50 50.99 24.09
N LEU A 8 -14.76 50.78 23.71
CA LEU A 8 -15.36 49.52 23.29
C LEU A 8 -14.53 48.85 22.19
N SER A 9 -14.46 47.53 22.26
CA SER A 9 -13.86 46.62 21.28
C SER A 9 -14.32 46.88 19.85
N PRO A 10 -13.51 46.49 18.85
CA PRO A 10 -14.00 45.72 17.74
C PRO A 10 -13.73 44.24 18.03
N LEU A 11 -14.82 43.46 18.09
CA LEU A 11 -14.80 42.03 17.83
C LEU A 11 -14.24 41.83 16.41
N GLY A 12 -12.93 41.66 16.33
CA GLY A 12 -12.24 41.20 15.13
C GLY A 12 -12.38 39.68 15.06
N GLN A 13 -13.14 39.24 14.06
CA GLN A 13 -13.43 37.88 13.68
C GLN A 13 -12.21 36.95 13.85
N GLY A 14 -12.35 35.97 14.76
CA GLY A 14 -11.50 34.80 14.71
C GLY A 14 -11.87 34.00 13.46
N GLU A 15 -11.08 34.11 12.40
CA GLU A 15 -10.90 32.95 11.55
C GLU A 15 -10.28 31.88 12.46
N SER A 16 -11.08 30.88 12.82
CA SER A 16 -10.57 29.64 13.39
C SER A 16 -9.75 28.95 12.29
N GLY A 17 -8.52 29.43 12.08
CA GLY A 17 -7.58 28.86 11.13
C GLY A 17 -7.39 27.40 11.49
N ILE A 18 -7.65 26.51 10.52
CA ILE A 18 -7.33 25.09 10.66
C ILE A 18 -5.81 25.04 10.89
N SER A 19 -5.39 24.70 12.11
CA SER A 19 -3.96 24.56 12.43
C SER A 19 -3.39 23.47 11.55
N GLU A 20 -2.44 23.83 10.68
CA GLU A 20 -1.72 22.88 9.85
C GLU A 20 -0.90 21.93 10.72
N ILE A 21 -0.93 20.62 10.41
CA ILE A 21 -0.11 19.63 11.09
C ILE A 21 1.30 19.70 10.49
N GLU A 22 2.28 20.03 11.32
CA GLU A 22 3.69 20.06 10.96
C GLU A 22 4.20 18.64 10.65
N PRO A 23 5.17 18.47 9.74
CA PRO A 23 5.71 17.15 9.33
C PRO A 23 6.65 16.55 10.38
N THR A 24 6.20 16.48 11.63
CA THR A 24 6.87 15.83 12.76
C THR A 24 5.94 14.81 13.40
N TRP A 25 6.53 13.80 14.04
CA TRP A 25 5.74 12.77 14.72
C TRP A 25 5.00 13.30 15.93
N GLU A 26 5.58 14.27 16.62
CA GLU A 26 5.00 14.93 17.79
C GLU A 26 3.76 15.73 17.40
N SER A 27 3.83 16.49 16.30
CA SER A 27 2.67 17.23 15.78
C SER A 27 1.58 16.26 15.32
N LEU A 28 1.93 15.27 14.50
CA LEU A 28 0.94 14.29 14.04
C LEU A 28 0.28 13.54 15.21
N ALA A 29 1.03 13.17 16.26
CA ALA A 29 0.48 12.57 17.47
C ALA A 29 -0.48 13.49 18.25
N ALA A 30 -0.18 14.79 18.32
CA ALA A 30 -1.03 15.76 19.00
C ALA A 30 -2.37 15.95 18.28
N HIS A 31 -2.38 15.85 16.95
CA HIS A 31 -3.51 16.23 16.10
C HIS A 31 -4.31 15.07 15.50
N TYR A 32 -3.72 13.87 15.31
CA TYR A 32 -4.40 12.74 14.66
C TYR A 32 -5.59 12.25 15.48
N ARG A 33 -6.75 12.10 14.83
CA ARG A 33 -7.99 11.60 15.45
C ARG A 33 -8.63 10.55 14.54
N VAL A 34 -8.76 9.32 15.04
CA VAL A 34 -9.42 8.25 14.29
C VAL A 34 -10.91 8.60 14.10
N PRO A 35 -11.43 8.64 12.86
CA PRO A 35 -12.81 9.00 12.61
C PRO A 35 -13.79 7.92 13.12
N GLU A 36 -14.97 8.36 13.55
CA GLU A 36 -16.01 7.51 14.14
C GLU A 36 -16.44 6.36 13.22
N TRP A 37 -16.56 6.61 11.91
CA TRP A 37 -16.95 5.57 10.95
C TRP A 37 -16.02 4.35 10.99
N PHE A 38 -14.74 4.57 11.29
CA PHE A 38 -13.75 3.49 11.36
C PHE A 38 -13.85 2.77 12.70
N VAL A 39 -13.98 3.54 13.79
CA VAL A 39 -14.18 2.98 15.13
C VAL A 39 -15.41 2.12 15.16
N ASP A 40 -16.54 2.56 14.59
CA ASP A 40 -17.80 1.82 14.55
C ASP A 40 -17.84 0.76 13.44
N GLY A 41 -16.99 0.91 12.43
CA GLY A 41 -16.94 0.02 11.27
C GLY A 41 -16.60 -1.42 11.61
N LYS A 42 -15.66 -1.62 12.55
CA LYS A 42 -15.11 -2.88 13.11
C LYS A 42 -14.50 -3.87 12.09
N LEU A 43 -15.14 -4.08 10.95
CA LEU A 43 -14.78 -5.06 9.94
C LEU A 43 -14.60 -4.37 8.57
N GLY A 44 -13.49 -4.67 7.92
CA GLY A 44 -13.24 -4.35 6.52
C GLY A 44 -12.55 -5.50 5.80
N VAL A 45 -12.52 -5.45 4.47
CA VAL A 45 -11.90 -6.49 3.64
C VAL A 45 -10.74 -5.92 2.86
N TRP A 46 -9.57 -6.57 2.99
CA TRP A 46 -8.34 -6.20 2.30
C TRP A 46 -8.08 -7.14 1.13
N PHE A 47 -7.95 -6.59 -0.08
CA PHE A 47 -7.79 -7.37 -1.30
C PHE A 47 -6.33 -7.33 -1.78
N HIS A 48 -5.59 -8.41 -1.53
CA HIS A 48 -4.33 -8.70 -2.22
C HIS A 48 -4.65 -9.40 -3.54
N TRP A 49 -4.75 -8.61 -4.60
CA TRP A 49 -5.10 -9.07 -5.93
C TRP A 49 -4.25 -8.32 -6.96
N GLY A 50 -3.64 -9.06 -7.88
CA GLY A 50 -2.67 -8.53 -8.84
C GLY A 50 -2.07 -9.65 -9.68
N ILE A 51 -0.90 -9.41 -10.28
CA ILE A 51 -0.19 -10.40 -11.11
C ILE A 51 -0.06 -11.78 -10.44
N PRO A 52 0.25 -11.90 -9.12
CA PRO A 52 0.35 -13.21 -8.49
C PRO A 52 -0.93 -14.04 -8.55
N SER A 53 -2.10 -13.39 -8.63
CA SER A 53 -3.41 -14.06 -8.72
C SER A 53 -3.69 -14.68 -10.09
N ALA A 54 -2.81 -14.46 -11.09
CA ALA A 54 -2.91 -15.12 -12.40
C ALA A 54 -2.10 -16.43 -12.47
N ILE A 55 -1.42 -16.80 -11.40
CA ILE A 55 -0.56 -17.99 -11.34
C ILE A 55 -1.40 -19.18 -10.88
N ASP A 56 -1.13 -20.37 -11.43
CA ASP A 56 -1.84 -21.58 -11.05
C ASP A 56 -1.70 -21.88 -9.54
N GLU A 57 -2.78 -22.40 -8.94
CA GLU A 57 -2.88 -22.71 -7.51
C GLU A 57 -2.11 -23.96 -7.09
N ASN A 58 -1.76 -24.84 -8.02
CA ASN A 58 -0.96 -26.04 -7.73
C ASN A 58 0.54 -25.73 -7.50
N ARG A 59 0.90 -24.44 -7.39
CA ARG A 59 2.25 -23.99 -7.07
C ARG A 59 2.60 -24.24 -5.59
N PRO A 60 3.89 -24.45 -5.26
CA PRO A 60 4.34 -24.46 -3.87
C PRO A 60 3.99 -23.16 -3.13
N PRO A 61 3.76 -23.20 -1.80
CA PRO A 61 3.42 -22.01 -1.02
C PRO A 61 4.47 -20.90 -1.15
N ASP A 62 4.07 -19.73 -1.64
CA ASP A 62 4.98 -18.59 -1.86
C ASP A 62 4.85 -17.49 -0.80
N GLY A 63 3.93 -17.63 0.16
CA GLY A 63 3.70 -16.65 1.22
C GLY A 63 3.48 -15.23 0.70
N SER A 64 2.76 -15.10 -0.43
CA SER A 64 2.45 -13.84 -1.12
C SER A 64 3.65 -13.12 -1.75
N HIS A 65 4.73 -13.87 -2.00
CA HIS A 65 5.99 -13.34 -2.48
C HIS A 65 6.51 -14.08 -3.72
N TYR A 66 5.60 -14.63 -4.53
CA TYR A 66 5.95 -15.37 -5.75
C TYR A 66 7.01 -14.67 -6.60
N GLY A 67 6.78 -13.39 -6.93
CA GLY A 67 7.65 -12.62 -7.82
C GLY A 67 9.12 -12.58 -7.39
N ARG A 68 9.42 -12.58 -6.08
CA ARG A 68 10.81 -12.69 -5.62
C ARG A 68 11.30 -14.13 -5.49
N ARG A 69 10.42 -15.03 -5.05
CA ARG A 69 10.75 -16.41 -4.67
C ARG A 69 10.95 -17.34 -5.87
N MET A 70 10.41 -17.00 -7.03
CA MET A 70 10.64 -17.75 -8.28
C MET A 70 12.06 -17.63 -8.85
N TYR A 71 12.94 -16.79 -8.28
CA TYR A 71 14.30 -16.53 -8.77
C TYR A 71 15.39 -17.15 -7.89
N PHE A 72 15.16 -18.34 -7.35
CA PHE A 72 16.11 -19.10 -6.52
C PHE A 72 16.38 -20.48 -7.14
N PRO A 73 17.10 -20.55 -8.28
CA PRO A 73 17.33 -21.82 -8.95
C PRO A 73 18.09 -22.79 -8.02
N PRO A 74 17.65 -24.06 -7.91
CA PRO A 74 18.35 -25.05 -7.12
C PRO A 74 19.74 -25.35 -7.70
N PRO A 75 20.74 -25.73 -6.88
CA PRO A 75 21.97 -26.33 -7.37
C PRO A 75 21.67 -27.58 -8.21
N PRO A 76 22.40 -27.84 -9.31
CA PRO A 76 22.08 -28.91 -10.27
C PRO A 76 21.93 -30.32 -9.65
N GLU A 77 22.70 -30.63 -8.62
CA GLU A 77 22.76 -31.97 -8.01
C GLU A 77 21.95 -32.08 -6.71
N LYS A 78 21.25 -31.03 -6.30
CA LYS A 78 20.53 -31.02 -5.03
C LYS A 78 19.29 -31.91 -5.10
N PRO A 79 19.13 -32.93 -4.24
CA PRO A 79 17.95 -33.80 -4.25
C PRO A 79 16.65 -33.04 -3.96
N ASP A 80 15.55 -33.47 -4.59
CA ASP A 80 14.23 -32.82 -4.44
C ASP A 80 13.74 -32.75 -2.99
N ALA A 81 14.06 -33.77 -2.19
CA ALA A 81 13.71 -33.83 -0.78
C ALA A 81 14.40 -32.75 0.07
N GLU A 82 15.52 -32.20 -0.40
CA GLU A 82 16.34 -31.21 0.33
C GLU A 82 16.09 -29.78 -0.15
N LEU A 83 15.29 -29.59 -1.20
CA LEU A 83 15.00 -28.26 -1.72
C LEU A 83 14.35 -27.39 -0.64
N THR A 84 14.75 -26.13 -0.58
CA THR A 84 14.02 -25.10 0.15
C THR A 84 12.70 -24.81 -0.56
N MET A 85 11.81 -24.08 0.11
CA MET A 85 10.54 -23.67 -0.51
C MET A 85 10.76 -22.76 -1.74
N ASP A 86 11.75 -21.85 -1.70
CA ASP A 86 12.07 -20.96 -2.83
C ASP A 86 12.63 -21.75 -4.03
N GLU A 87 13.49 -22.74 -3.78
CA GLU A 87 14.03 -23.61 -4.83
C GLU A 87 12.95 -24.50 -5.44
N ARG A 88 12.04 -25.05 -4.63
CA ARG A 88 10.88 -25.80 -5.15
C ARG A 88 9.99 -24.93 -6.02
N LEU A 89 9.72 -23.68 -5.59
CA LEU A 89 8.91 -22.75 -6.34
C LEU A 89 9.58 -22.37 -7.67
N THR A 90 10.89 -22.15 -7.65
CA THR A 90 11.68 -21.85 -8.87
C THR A 90 11.67 -23.04 -9.84
N LYS A 91 11.92 -24.25 -9.33
CA LYS A 91 11.85 -25.49 -10.14
C LYS A 91 10.45 -25.67 -10.74
N TRP A 92 9.40 -25.43 -9.96
CA TRP A 92 8.02 -25.48 -10.43
C TRP A 92 7.76 -24.47 -11.55
N HIS A 93 8.21 -23.21 -11.37
CA HIS A 93 8.07 -22.16 -12.40
C HIS A 93 8.74 -22.59 -13.71
N ILE A 94 9.99 -23.06 -13.63
CA ILE A 94 10.76 -23.47 -14.81
C ILE A 94 10.06 -24.62 -15.54
N ASN A 95 9.57 -25.62 -14.81
CA ASN A 95 8.84 -26.74 -15.40
C ASN A 95 7.52 -26.32 -16.06
N ARG A 96 6.85 -25.30 -15.50
CA ARG A 96 5.51 -24.86 -15.92
C ARG A 96 5.54 -23.88 -17.09
N TYR A 97 6.50 -22.96 -17.09
CA TYR A 97 6.53 -21.80 -17.99
C TYR A 97 7.81 -21.71 -18.84
N GLY A 98 8.90 -22.36 -18.42
CA GLY A 98 10.19 -22.35 -19.12
C GLY A 98 11.30 -21.62 -18.35
N PRO A 99 12.50 -21.52 -18.95
CA PRO A 99 13.67 -20.90 -18.32
C PRO A 99 13.40 -19.46 -17.87
N LEU A 100 14.03 -19.03 -16.76
CA LEU A 100 13.79 -17.71 -16.15
C LEU A 100 14.21 -16.53 -17.04
N GLU A 101 15.17 -16.75 -17.94
CA GLU A 101 15.62 -15.81 -18.96
C GLU A 101 14.58 -15.57 -20.07
N GLU A 102 13.75 -16.58 -20.34
CA GLU A 102 12.73 -16.57 -21.40
C GLU A 102 11.36 -16.21 -20.84
N PHE A 103 11.04 -16.74 -19.65
CA PHE A 103 9.81 -16.51 -18.93
C PHE A 103 10.10 -15.93 -17.54
N GLY A 104 10.29 -14.62 -17.47
CA GLY A 104 10.35 -13.86 -16.22
C GLY A 104 8.97 -13.52 -15.66
N TYR A 105 8.95 -12.92 -14.47
CA TYR A 105 7.73 -12.47 -13.78
C TYR A 105 6.87 -11.53 -14.64
N GLU A 106 7.49 -10.67 -15.45
CA GLU A 106 6.80 -9.77 -16.36
C GLU A 106 5.92 -10.50 -17.39
N LYS A 107 6.26 -11.76 -17.73
CA LYS A 107 5.49 -12.59 -18.67
C LYS A 107 4.19 -13.13 -18.07
N LEU A 108 3.98 -12.99 -16.76
CA LEU A 108 2.71 -13.30 -16.11
C LEU A 108 1.67 -12.19 -16.31
N ILE A 109 2.08 -10.96 -16.63
CA ILE A 109 1.18 -9.81 -16.76
C ILE A 109 0.09 -10.02 -17.84
N PRO A 110 0.39 -10.54 -19.05
CA PRO A 110 -0.64 -10.85 -20.04
C PRO A 110 -1.64 -11.93 -19.61
N LEU A 111 -1.29 -12.76 -18.61
CA LEU A 111 -2.19 -13.78 -18.04
C LEU A 111 -3.18 -13.17 -17.04
N PHE A 112 -2.80 -12.07 -16.38
CA PHE A 112 -3.67 -11.33 -15.48
C PHE A 112 -4.65 -10.44 -16.25
N LYS A 113 -5.77 -11.03 -16.70
CA LYS A 113 -6.75 -10.34 -17.58
C LYS A 113 -8.00 -9.82 -16.88
N ALA A 114 -8.32 -10.35 -15.70
CA ALA A 114 -9.52 -9.98 -14.95
C ALA A 114 -10.85 -10.12 -15.75
N GLU A 115 -10.95 -11.11 -16.65
CA GLU A 115 -12.06 -11.27 -17.62
C GLU A 115 -13.45 -11.39 -16.95
N ARG A 116 -13.51 -11.94 -15.73
CA ARG A 116 -14.74 -12.12 -14.95
C ARG A 116 -14.77 -11.29 -13.66
N TRP A 117 -13.86 -10.32 -13.55
CA TRP A 117 -13.78 -9.50 -12.35
C TRP A 117 -14.91 -8.45 -12.35
N ASP A 118 -15.83 -8.62 -11.41
CA ASP A 118 -16.92 -7.69 -11.10
C ASP A 118 -16.70 -7.11 -9.69
N PRO A 119 -16.13 -5.89 -9.57
CA PRO A 119 -15.94 -5.26 -8.28
C PRO A 119 -17.25 -4.95 -7.56
N GLU A 120 -18.34 -4.67 -8.28
CA GLU A 120 -19.63 -4.37 -7.64
C GLU A 120 -20.21 -5.62 -6.97
N ALA A 121 -20.16 -6.77 -7.64
CA ALA A 121 -20.60 -8.03 -7.05
C ALA A 121 -19.78 -8.38 -5.80
N ILE A 122 -18.45 -8.20 -5.84
CA ILE A 122 -17.58 -8.49 -4.69
C ILE A 122 -17.87 -7.52 -3.54
N VAL A 123 -17.99 -6.22 -3.81
CA VAL A 123 -18.29 -5.22 -2.77
C VAL A 123 -19.65 -5.48 -2.13
N ARG A 124 -20.68 -5.81 -2.93
CA ARG A 124 -22.00 -6.16 -2.41
C ARG A 124 -21.93 -7.40 -1.51
N PHE A 125 -21.20 -8.44 -1.94
CA PHE A 125 -21.02 -9.65 -1.14
C PHE A 125 -20.34 -9.35 0.20
N VAL A 126 -19.21 -8.62 0.22
CA VAL A 126 -18.54 -8.34 1.50
C VAL A 126 -19.34 -7.41 2.42
N LYS A 127 -20.17 -6.53 1.84
CA LYS A 127 -21.15 -5.74 2.61
C LYS A 127 -22.17 -6.64 3.30
N GLU A 128 -22.72 -7.63 2.59
CA GLU A 128 -23.64 -8.62 3.14
C GLU A 128 -22.98 -9.45 4.25
N CYS A 129 -21.67 -9.72 4.14
CA CYS A 129 -20.87 -10.30 5.22
C CYS A 129 -20.57 -9.34 6.39
N GLY A 130 -21.03 -8.09 6.35
CA GLY A 130 -20.91 -7.12 7.43
C GLY A 130 -19.75 -6.13 7.32
N ALA A 131 -18.96 -6.15 6.23
CA ALA A 131 -17.90 -5.18 6.03
C ALA A 131 -18.45 -3.74 5.96
N ARG A 132 -17.65 -2.78 6.43
CA ARG A 132 -17.96 -1.34 6.40
C ARG A 132 -16.97 -0.54 5.55
N PHE A 133 -15.83 -1.15 5.22
CA PHE A 133 -14.85 -0.60 4.31
C PHE A 133 -14.18 -1.70 3.51
N ILE A 134 -13.67 -1.33 2.33
CA ILE A 134 -12.78 -2.18 1.53
C ILE A 134 -11.40 -1.52 1.42
N MET A 135 -10.37 -2.31 1.17
CA MET A 135 -9.02 -1.82 0.96
C MET A 135 -8.30 -2.66 -0.09
N PRO A 136 -8.42 -2.36 -1.39
CA PRO A 136 -7.55 -2.97 -2.41
C PRO A 136 -6.08 -2.52 -2.29
N VAL A 137 -5.17 -3.39 -2.69
CA VAL A 137 -3.75 -3.04 -2.86
C VAL A 137 -3.56 -2.27 -4.18
N ALA A 138 -3.07 -1.03 -4.09
CA ALA A 138 -2.73 -0.20 -5.25
C ALA A 138 -1.45 -0.66 -5.94
N CYS A 139 -0.45 -1.02 -5.14
CA CYS A 139 0.83 -1.54 -5.59
C CYS A 139 1.38 -2.45 -4.50
N HIS A 140 1.70 -3.69 -4.85
CA HIS A 140 2.39 -4.60 -3.94
C HIS A 140 3.91 -4.38 -4.04
N HIS A 141 4.72 -5.28 -3.47
CA HIS A 141 6.18 -5.22 -3.58
C HIS A 141 6.71 -5.46 -4.99
N ASP A 142 5.86 -5.97 -5.89
CA ASP A 142 6.19 -6.30 -7.27
C ASP A 142 6.16 -5.09 -8.23
N ASN A 143 5.94 -3.89 -7.71
CA ASN A 143 6.03 -2.60 -8.43
C ASN A 143 5.06 -2.46 -9.63
N PHE A 144 4.00 -3.28 -9.68
CA PHE A 144 2.94 -3.15 -10.67
C PHE A 144 1.77 -2.35 -10.10
N ASP A 145 1.44 -1.23 -10.73
CA ASP A 145 0.32 -0.39 -10.28
C ASP A 145 -1.01 -0.92 -10.79
N MET A 146 -1.95 -1.11 -9.87
CA MET A 146 -3.31 -1.56 -10.16
C MET A 146 -4.25 -0.44 -10.64
N TYR A 147 -3.69 0.69 -11.09
CA TYR A 147 -4.39 1.94 -11.36
C TYR A 147 -3.76 2.73 -12.52
N ASP A 148 -4.39 3.81 -12.99
CA ASP A 148 -3.81 4.64 -14.06
C ASP A 148 -2.63 5.47 -13.52
N SER A 149 -1.43 4.93 -13.60
CA SER A 149 -0.21 5.51 -13.02
C SER A 149 0.70 6.17 -14.06
N PHE A 150 1.46 7.17 -13.63
CA PHE A 150 2.60 7.67 -14.42
C PHE A 150 3.70 6.60 -14.57
N HIS A 151 3.79 5.64 -13.63
CA HIS A 151 4.67 4.48 -13.79
C HIS A 151 4.16 3.63 -14.98
N PRO A 152 5.05 3.20 -15.88
CA PRO A 152 4.62 2.56 -17.12
C PRO A 152 4.05 1.15 -16.92
N TRP A 153 4.41 0.45 -15.84
CA TRP A 153 3.88 -0.87 -15.50
C TRP A 153 2.61 -0.75 -14.67
N ASN A 154 1.47 -0.75 -15.34
CA ASN A 154 0.19 -0.61 -14.67
C ASN A 154 -0.97 -1.33 -15.37
N ALA A 155 -2.03 -1.60 -14.62
CA ALA A 155 -3.21 -2.37 -15.04
C ALA A 155 -4.04 -1.70 -16.14
N VAL A 156 -3.88 -0.40 -16.39
CA VAL A 156 -4.55 0.30 -17.50
C VAL A 156 -3.80 0.04 -18.81
N LYS A 157 -2.47 0.07 -18.76
CA LYS A 157 -1.59 -0.16 -19.92
C LYS A 157 -1.32 -1.63 -20.21
N MET A 158 -1.62 -2.54 -19.28
CA MET A 158 -1.24 -3.94 -19.38
C MET A 158 -2.26 -4.85 -18.67
N GLY A 159 -2.20 -6.16 -18.94
CA GLY A 159 -3.06 -7.15 -18.28
C GLY A 159 -4.56 -6.80 -18.42
N PRO A 160 -5.27 -6.39 -17.33
CA PRO A 160 -6.71 -6.16 -17.36
C PRO A 160 -7.19 -5.02 -18.25
N ARG A 161 -6.30 -4.06 -18.60
CA ARG A 161 -6.66 -2.81 -19.30
C ARG A 161 -7.76 -2.01 -18.57
N ARG A 162 -7.69 -1.99 -17.24
CA ARG A 162 -8.69 -1.40 -16.34
C ARG A 162 -8.02 -0.60 -15.22
N ASP A 163 -8.62 0.52 -14.86
CA ASP A 163 -8.24 1.27 -13.65
C ASP A 163 -8.96 0.64 -12.44
N THR A 164 -8.32 -0.36 -11.83
CA THR A 164 -9.01 -1.18 -10.83
C THR A 164 -9.33 -0.38 -9.56
N LEU A 165 -8.50 0.60 -9.17
CA LEU A 165 -8.80 1.44 -8.00
C LEU A 165 -10.00 2.34 -8.25
N LYS A 166 -10.14 2.90 -9.46
CA LYS A 166 -11.33 3.68 -9.83
C LYS A 166 -12.60 2.84 -9.73
N GLU A 167 -12.54 1.60 -10.22
CA GLU A 167 -13.70 0.69 -10.22
C GLU A 167 -14.03 0.16 -8.83
N TRP A 168 -13.02 -0.18 -8.00
CA TRP A 168 -13.22 -0.49 -6.58
C TRP A 168 -13.86 0.67 -5.82
N LYS A 169 -13.37 1.91 -6.04
CA LYS A 169 -13.94 3.11 -5.42
C LYS A 169 -15.40 3.29 -5.83
N ALA A 170 -15.71 3.19 -7.11
CA ALA A 170 -17.08 3.32 -7.61
C ALA A 170 -18.01 2.26 -6.98
N ALA A 171 -17.56 1.00 -6.92
CA ALA A 171 -18.30 -0.08 -6.29
C ALA A 171 -18.53 0.16 -4.79
N ALA A 172 -17.50 0.58 -4.04
CA ALA A 172 -17.59 0.92 -2.62
C ALA A 172 -18.62 2.02 -2.37
N MET A 173 -18.51 3.14 -3.10
CA MET A 173 -19.41 4.28 -2.97
C MET A 173 -20.86 3.91 -3.29
N LYS A 174 -21.09 3.17 -4.39
CA LYS A 174 -22.43 2.70 -4.78
C LYS A 174 -23.08 1.83 -3.71
N ASN A 175 -22.29 1.06 -2.97
CA ASN A 175 -22.78 0.18 -1.92
C ASN A 175 -22.72 0.83 -0.52
N GLY A 176 -22.31 2.09 -0.40
CA GLY A 176 -22.21 2.79 0.89
C GLY A 176 -21.11 2.26 1.80
N LEU A 177 -20.03 1.71 1.22
CA LEU A 177 -18.82 1.31 1.94
C LEU A 177 -17.76 2.39 1.81
N LYS A 178 -16.93 2.50 2.85
CA LYS A 178 -15.74 3.34 2.84
C LYS A 178 -14.65 2.73 1.96
N PHE A 179 -13.91 3.57 1.25
CA PHE A 179 -12.90 3.14 0.29
C PHE A 179 -11.49 3.45 0.82
N GLY A 180 -10.80 2.41 1.27
CA GLY A 180 -9.38 2.46 1.59
C GLY A 180 -8.50 2.02 0.43
N VAL A 181 -7.20 2.31 0.53
CA VAL A 181 -6.16 1.82 -0.39
C VAL A 181 -4.92 1.43 0.41
N SER A 182 -4.29 0.30 0.05
CA SER A 182 -3.01 -0.12 0.61
C SER A 182 -1.88 -0.01 -0.42
N THR A 183 -0.67 0.33 0.03
CA THR A 183 0.56 0.27 -0.77
C THR A 183 1.69 -0.41 -0.02
N HIS A 184 2.49 -1.18 -0.77
CA HIS A 184 3.63 -1.95 -0.27
C HIS A 184 4.91 -1.59 -1.04
N LEU A 185 4.90 -0.45 -1.74
CA LEU A 185 5.86 -0.09 -2.77
C LEU A 185 7.30 0.04 -2.28
N TYR A 186 7.54 0.54 -1.06
CA TYR A 186 8.86 1.00 -0.65
C TYR A 186 9.93 -0.09 -0.63
N TRP A 187 9.56 -1.37 -0.43
CA TRP A 187 10.48 -2.50 -0.43
C TRP A 187 10.81 -3.04 -1.83
N SER A 188 10.15 -2.53 -2.87
CA SER A 188 10.25 -3.08 -4.23
C SER A 188 11.67 -3.08 -4.85
N PRO A 189 12.61 -2.14 -4.57
CA PRO A 189 13.99 -2.26 -5.06
C PRO A 189 14.70 -3.52 -4.58
N ARG A 190 14.42 -3.93 -3.34
CA ARG A 190 14.98 -5.15 -2.73
C ARG A 190 14.20 -6.40 -3.11
N PHE A 191 12.90 -6.27 -3.35
CA PHE A 191 11.99 -7.39 -3.61
C PHE A 191 12.55 -8.31 -4.71
N PHE A 192 12.94 -7.74 -5.85
CA PHE A 192 13.46 -8.49 -7.00
C PHE A 192 14.99 -8.63 -7.07
N ALA A 193 15.70 -8.61 -5.93
CA ALA A 193 17.17 -8.67 -5.91
C ALA A 193 17.77 -9.86 -6.70
N ASN A 194 17.13 -11.03 -6.68
CA ASN A 194 17.61 -12.20 -7.43
C ASN A 194 17.19 -12.22 -8.90
N ALA A 195 16.15 -11.45 -9.27
CA ALA A 195 15.71 -11.33 -10.65
C ALA A 195 16.69 -10.51 -11.50
N ARG A 196 17.51 -9.66 -10.85
CA ARG A 196 18.40 -8.67 -11.51
C ARG A 196 19.34 -9.24 -12.55
N LYS A 197 19.85 -10.47 -12.35
CA LYS A 197 20.75 -11.14 -13.30
C LYS A 197 20.07 -11.59 -14.60
N TYR A 198 18.74 -11.62 -14.64
CA TYR A 198 17.95 -12.00 -15.81
C TYR A 198 17.48 -10.80 -16.63
N GLN A 199 17.77 -9.57 -16.19
CA GLN A 199 17.22 -8.35 -16.76
C GLN A 199 18.30 -7.52 -17.49
N LYS A 200 17.87 -6.73 -18.49
CA LYS A 200 18.77 -5.95 -19.34
C LYS A 200 18.63 -4.44 -19.08
N PRO A 201 19.74 -3.70 -18.91
CA PRO A 201 19.72 -2.23 -18.78
C PRO A 201 18.93 -1.53 -19.88
N GLY A 202 18.19 -0.49 -19.49
CA GLY A 202 17.46 0.39 -20.43
C GLY A 202 16.18 -0.20 -21.03
N THR A 203 15.80 -1.43 -20.69
CA THR A 203 14.53 -2.05 -21.11
C THR A 203 13.34 -1.50 -20.33
N LEU A 204 12.12 -1.85 -20.74
CA LEU A 204 10.94 -1.51 -19.96
C LEU A 204 10.92 -2.32 -18.65
N GLU A 205 11.31 -3.58 -18.71
CA GLU A 205 11.40 -4.53 -17.61
C GLU A 205 12.38 -4.03 -16.54
N TRP A 206 13.47 -3.39 -16.93
CA TRP A 206 14.40 -2.70 -16.02
C TRP A 206 13.67 -1.81 -14.99
N LYS A 207 12.60 -1.12 -15.42
CA LYS A 207 11.75 -0.28 -14.55
C LYS A 207 10.82 -1.08 -13.66
N LEU A 208 10.23 -2.19 -14.14
CA LEU A 208 9.37 -3.06 -13.32
C LEU A 208 10.17 -3.59 -12.13
N PHE A 209 11.35 -4.11 -12.41
CA PHE A 209 12.18 -4.73 -11.39
C PHE A 209 13.04 -3.73 -10.57
N ASN A 210 12.81 -2.42 -10.71
CA ASN A 210 13.48 -1.35 -9.97
C ASN A 210 15.01 -1.39 -10.00
N MET A 211 15.55 -1.66 -11.19
CA MET A 211 16.99 -1.85 -11.36
C MET A 211 17.81 -0.56 -11.22
N ASP A 212 17.18 0.61 -11.38
CA ASP A 212 17.80 1.93 -11.17
C ASP A 212 18.22 2.20 -9.72
N TYR A 213 17.73 1.39 -8.78
CA TYR A 213 17.92 1.58 -7.34
C TYR A 213 18.74 0.44 -6.73
N ASP A 214 19.52 0.72 -5.69
CA ASP A 214 20.33 -0.29 -5.03
C ASP A 214 19.46 -1.17 -4.10
N PRO A 215 19.47 -2.51 -4.25
CA PRO A 215 18.57 -3.38 -3.50
C PRO A 215 18.85 -3.43 -1.99
N GLN A 216 20.02 -2.99 -1.53
CA GLN A 216 20.41 -2.98 -0.11
C GLN A 216 20.31 -1.58 0.50
N ASN A 217 20.63 -0.55 -0.28
CA ASN A 217 20.81 0.83 0.15
C ASN A 217 19.77 1.80 -0.42
N TYR A 218 18.72 1.31 -1.11
CA TYR A 218 17.65 2.13 -1.68
C TYR A 218 17.05 3.14 -0.70
N ALA A 219 17.00 2.81 0.59
CA ALA A 219 16.41 3.68 1.60
C ALA A 219 17.15 5.02 1.75
N SER A 220 18.45 5.06 1.42
CA SER A 220 19.27 6.27 1.43
C SER A 220 19.34 6.97 0.07
N GLN A 221 18.64 6.46 -0.95
CA GLN A 221 18.64 7.03 -2.30
C GLN A 221 17.51 8.04 -2.44
N ASP A 222 17.86 9.33 -2.56
CA ASP A 222 16.89 10.41 -2.71
C ASP A 222 15.94 10.21 -3.88
N SER A 223 16.44 9.73 -5.03
CA SER A 223 15.63 9.44 -6.21
C SER A 223 14.58 8.36 -5.97
N TRP A 224 14.87 7.35 -5.13
CA TRP A 224 13.88 6.33 -4.75
C TRP A 224 12.85 6.90 -3.78
N ASN A 225 13.30 7.63 -2.77
CA ASN A 225 12.42 8.23 -1.77
C ASN A 225 11.43 9.23 -2.41
N GLU A 226 11.90 10.03 -3.36
CA GLU A 226 11.07 10.93 -4.17
C GLU A 226 10.13 10.16 -5.10
N HIS A 227 10.59 9.07 -5.73
CA HIS A 227 9.73 8.22 -6.57
C HIS A 227 8.59 7.61 -5.75
N TRP A 228 8.90 7.05 -4.58
CA TRP A 228 7.89 6.51 -3.66
C TRP A 228 6.88 7.58 -3.23
N TYR A 229 7.35 8.78 -2.86
CA TYR A 229 6.47 9.89 -2.46
C TYR A 229 5.49 10.23 -3.59
N ARG A 230 6.00 10.40 -4.82
CA ARG A 230 5.17 10.76 -5.98
C ARG A 230 4.15 9.68 -6.32
N ARG A 231 4.52 8.40 -6.24
CA ARG A 231 3.59 7.27 -6.47
C ARG A 231 2.50 7.22 -5.41
N CYS A 232 2.84 7.40 -4.14
CA CYS A 232 1.85 7.44 -3.05
C CYS A 232 0.93 8.67 -3.15
N TRP A 233 1.49 9.84 -3.47
CA TRP A 233 0.70 11.05 -3.63
C TRP A 233 -0.23 10.99 -4.83
N GLU A 234 0.19 10.39 -5.94
CA GLU A 234 -0.69 10.15 -7.09
C GLU A 234 -1.93 9.34 -6.72
N ILE A 235 -1.78 8.30 -5.88
CA ILE A 235 -2.91 7.51 -5.37
C ILE A 235 -3.85 8.40 -4.56
N ILE A 236 -3.31 9.15 -3.59
CA ILE A 236 -4.08 10.05 -2.72
C ILE A 236 -4.81 11.11 -3.56
N GLU A 237 -4.13 11.68 -4.54
CA GLU A 237 -4.65 12.76 -5.36
C GLU A 237 -5.79 12.31 -6.27
N LYS A 238 -5.58 11.20 -7.00
CA LYS A 238 -6.55 10.67 -7.98
C LYS A 238 -7.74 10.00 -7.31
N TYR A 239 -7.51 9.24 -6.25
CA TYR A 239 -8.53 8.36 -5.68
C TYR A 239 -9.11 8.84 -4.36
N ASP A 240 -8.52 9.84 -3.70
CA ASP A 240 -9.05 10.47 -2.47
C ASP A 240 -9.63 9.44 -1.47
N PRO A 241 -8.82 8.48 -1.00
CA PRO A 241 -9.32 7.36 -0.21
C PRO A 241 -9.72 7.80 1.21
N ASP A 242 -10.76 7.17 1.76
CA ASP A 242 -11.15 7.30 3.17
C ASP A 242 -10.07 6.72 4.11
N MET A 243 -9.25 5.77 3.61
CA MET A 243 -8.15 5.17 4.37
C MET A 243 -6.91 4.99 3.48
N PHE A 244 -5.75 5.44 3.95
CA PHE A 244 -4.48 5.17 3.31
C PHE A 244 -3.62 4.27 4.22
N ASN A 245 -3.36 3.04 3.77
CA ASN A 245 -2.51 2.08 4.46
C ASN A 245 -1.15 1.96 3.76
N ASN A 246 -0.06 2.15 4.50
CA ASN A 246 1.28 1.83 4.03
C ASN A 246 1.81 0.60 4.77
N ASP A 247 1.84 -0.54 4.07
CA ASP A 247 2.04 -1.85 4.71
C ASP A 247 3.51 -2.28 4.82
N CYS A 248 4.42 -1.47 4.29
CA CYS A 248 5.85 -1.75 4.27
C CYS A 248 6.64 -0.61 4.95
N PRO A 249 7.97 -0.69 5.08
CA PRO A 249 8.74 0.46 5.54
C PRO A 249 8.51 1.68 4.63
N TYR A 250 8.95 2.86 5.05
CA TYR A 250 8.78 4.10 4.31
C TYR A 250 10.00 5.01 4.51
N PRO A 251 10.17 6.09 3.73
CA PRO A 251 11.31 7.01 3.89
C PRO A 251 11.31 7.64 5.29
N THR A 252 12.36 7.36 6.06
CA THR A 252 12.53 7.90 7.42
C THR A 252 13.06 9.34 7.39
N ILE A 253 13.07 10.01 8.55
CA ILE A 253 13.71 11.32 8.70
C ILE A 253 15.20 11.25 8.34
N GLU A 254 15.90 10.24 8.85
CA GLU A 254 17.35 10.09 8.67
C GLU A 254 17.76 9.73 7.24
N LYS A 255 17.10 8.73 6.62
CA LYS A 255 17.54 8.18 5.33
C LYS A 255 16.80 8.75 4.13
N GLY A 256 15.59 9.29 4.35
CA GLY A 256 14.69 9.71 3.28
C GLY A 256 14.19 11.15 3.41
N ARG A 257 14.94 12.01 4.10
CA ARG A 257 14.63 13.44 4.31
C ARG A 257 13.22 13.69 4.85
N GLY A 258 12.69 12.72 5.59
CA GLY A 258 11.36 12.76 6.19
C GLY A 258 10.21 12.70 5.17
N LEU A 259 10.43 12.21 3.95
CA LEU A 259 9.37 12.14 2.94
C LEU A 259 8.17 11.27 3.37
N GLY A 260 8.37 10.25 4.21
CA GLY A 260 7.28 9.48 4.80
C GLY A 260 6.38 10.35 5.68
N ILE A 261 6.94 10.99 6.71
CA ILE A 261 6.16 11.85 7.62
C ILE A 261 5.52 13.03 6.88
N LYS A 262 6.21 13.62 5.89
CA LYS A 262 5.65 14.68 5.05
C LYS A 262 4.44 14.22 4.24
N LEU A 263 4.48 13.02 3.65
CA LEU A 263 3.34 12.44 2.92
C LEU A 263 2.15 12.25 3.87
N PHE A 264 2.42 11.69 5.05
CA PHE A 264 1.41 11.34 6.03
C PHE A 264 0.70 12.59 6.60
N THR A 265 1.45 13.63 6.96
CA THR A 265 0.84 14.89 7.42
C THR A 265 0.13 15.61 6.29
N ALA A 266 0.68 15.60 5.06
CA ALA A 266 0.00 16.18 3.89
C ALA A 266 -1.34 15.50 3.58
N PHE A 267 -1.44 14.18 3.75
CA PHE A 267 -2.69 13.43 3.60
C PHE A 267 -3.75 13.90 4.60
N ILE A 268 -3.40 14.04 5.88
CA ILE A 268 -4.32 14.52 6.92
C ILE A 268 -4.66 16.01 6.72
N ASN A 269 -3.68 16.88 6.44
CA ASN A 269 -3.92 18.30 6.21
C ASN A 269 -4.85 18.55 5.01
N ARG A 270 -4.70 17.76 3.94
CA ARG A 270 -5.61 17.80 2.78
C ARG A 270 -7.05 17.50 3.20
N ASP A 271 -7.25 16.48 4.04
CA ASP A 271 -8.57 16.11 4.57
C ASP A 271 -9.14 17.19 5.50
N LEU A 272 -8.34 17.69 6.46
CA LEU A 272 -8.75 18.77 7.36
C LEU A 272 -9.19 20.01 6.59
N LYS A 273 -8.43 20.42 5.56
CA LYS A 273 -8.78 21.57 4.71
C LYS A 273 -10.09 21.36 3.96
N LYS A 274 -10.36 20.14 3.47
CA LYS A 274 -11.61 19.80 2.77
C LYS A 274 -12.82 19.71 3.71
N ASN A 275 -12.58 19.36 4.97
CA ASN A 275 -13.63 19.01 5.94
C ASN A 275 -13.70 19.98 7.13
N ASN A 276 -13.34 21.25 6.92
CA ASN A 276 -13.45 22.33 7.92
C ASN A 276 -12.78 21.98 9.27
N GLY A 277 -11.58 21.41 9.20
CA GLY A 277 -10.79 21.02 10.37
C GLY A 277 -11.22 19.70 11.02
N ARG A 278 -12.21 18.99 10.46
CA ARG A 278 -12.62 17.67 10.95
C ARG A 278 -11.91 16.56 10.18
N GLN A 279 -11.17 15.72 10.88
CA GLN A 279 -10.57 14.53 10.27
C GLN A 279 -11.65 13.51 9.90
N THR A 280 -11.69 13.10 8.64
CA THR A 280 -12.58 12.06 8.10
C THR A 280 -11.82 10.86 7.56
N VAL A 281 -10.51 10.99 7.34
CA VAL A 281 -9.67 9.90 6.81
C VAL A 281 -8.93 9.12 7.90
N VAL A 282 -8.52 7.90 7.56
CA VAL A 282 -7.68 7.02 8.40
C VAL A 282 -6.29 6.88 7.76
N LEU A 283 -5.26 7.13 8.55
CA LEU A 283 -3.87 6.84 8.17
C LEU A 283 -3.42 5.59 8.93
N SER A 284 -2.98 4.57 8.21
CA SER A 284 -2.56 3.30 8.81
C SER A 284 -1.23 2.79 8.26
N PHE A 285 -0.43 2.16 9.11
CA PHE A 285 0.81 1.50 8.70
C PHE A 285 1.36 0.59 9.82
N LYS A 286 2.32 -0.26 9.43
CA LYS A 286 3.02 -1.19 10.33
C LYS A 286 4.32 -0.56 10.86
N ASP A 287 4.23 0.17 11.97
CA ASP A 287 5.42 0.65 12.69
C ASP A 287 5.26 0.47 14.20
N ALA A 288 5.84 -0.59 14.74
CA ALA A 288 5.75 -0.91 16.16
C ALA A 288 6.52 0.08 17.06
N LYS A 289 7.54 0.76 16.53
CA LYS A 289 8.42 1.65 17.31
C LYS A 289 7.87 3.08 17.41
N GLN A 290 7.05 3.49 16.44
CA GLN A 290 6.52 4.84 16.39
C GLN A 290 5.41 5.11 17.42
N ASN A 291 5.21 6.37 17.81
CA ASN A 291 4.13 6.79 18.70
C ASN A 291 2.75 6.45 18.11
N LYS A 292 2.02 5.55 18.76
CA LYS A 292 0.71 5.02 18.34
C LYS A 292 -0.43 6.05 18.39
N ALA A 293 -0.19 7.24 18.93
CA ALA A 293 -1.14 8.34 18.86
C ALA A 293 -1.18 9.01 17.47
N ALA A 294 -0.12 8.87 16.66
CA ALA A 294 0.03 9.59 15.38
C ALA A 294 -0.66 8.91 14.18
N PHE A 295 -1.15 7.69 14.35
CA PHE A 295 -1.70 6.89 13.25
C PHE A 295 -2.50 5.71 13.80
N THR A 296 -3.31 5.09 12.94
CA THR A 296 -4.00 3.84 13.27
C THR A 296 -3.05 2.67 13.05
N TYR A 297 -2.54 2.09 14.13
CA TYR A 297 -1.59 0.99 14.05
C TYR A 297 -2.22 -0.25 13.42
N ASN A 298 -1.54 -0.77 12.38
CA ASN A 298 -1.86 -2.05 11.76
C ASN A 298 -0.95 -3.13 12.32
N LEU A 299 -1.53 -4.08 13.05
CA LEU A 299 -0.84 -5.23 13.62
C LEU A 299 -0.89 -6.40 12.63
N GLU A 300 0.27 -6.93 12.24
CA GLU A 300 0.36 -8.06 11.32
C GLU A 300 -0.05 -9.38 11.99
N ARG A 301 -0.94 -10.15 11.34
CA ARG A 301 -1.33 -11.54 11.67
C ARG A 301 -1.34 -11.84 13.17
N GLY A 302 -2.35 -11.35 13.87
CA GLY A 302 -2.55 -11.65 15.29
C GLY A 302 -3.55 -10.73 15.96
N GLY A 303 -3.63 -10.80 17.29
CA GLY A 303 -4.43 -9.89 18.11
C GLY A 303 -3.59 -9.30 19.24
N ALA A 304 -4.19 -8.39 19.99
CA ALA A 304 -3.65 -7.92 21.26
C ALA A 304 -4.23 -8.75 22.41
N GLY A 305 -3.40 -9.18 23.35
CA GLY A 305 -3.86 -9.83 24.59
C GLY A 305 -4.44 -8.84 25.60
N GLU A 306 -4.18 -7.56 25.39
CA GLU A 306 -4.58 -6.45 26.23
C GLU A 306 -5.32 -5.36 25.45
N ILE A 307 -6.19 -4.62 26.14
CA ILE A 307 -6.89 -3.47 25.55
C ILE A 307 -5.86 -2.38 25.23
N LYS A 308 -5.79 -1.98 23.96
CA LYS A 308 -4.91 -0.91 23.51
C LYS A 308 -5.53 0.46 23.80
N ARG A 309 -4.68 1.43 24.14
CA ARG A 309 -5.07 2.82 24.43
C ARG A 309 -5.69 3.54 23.23
N TYR A 310 -5.17 3.29 22.03
CA TYR A 310 -5.59 3.94 20.79
C TYR A 310 -6.31 2.94 19.88
N PRO A 311 -7.29 3.37 19.07
CA PRO A 311 -7.87 2.51 18.05
C PRO A 311 -6.79 1.97 17.11
N TRP A 312 -6.90 0.69 16.78
CA TRP A 312 -5.93 -0.07 16.02
C TRP A 312 -6.68 -1.08 15.15
N ILE A 313 -5.98 -1.65 14.18
CA ILE A 313 -6.47 -2.77 13.39
C ILE A 313 -5.44 -3.89 13.39
N TRP A 314 -5.92 -5.08 13.07
CA TRP A 314 -5.08 -6.18 12.65
C TRP A 314 -5.67 -6.78 11.39
N ALA A 315 -4.83 -7.51 10.68
CA ALA A 315 -5.23 -8.20 9.48
C ALA A 315 -4.84 -9.67 9.53
N THR A 316 -5.70 -10.51 8.96
CA THR A 316 -5.44 -11.92 8.67
C THR A 316 -6.02 -12.27 7.32
N ASP A 317 -5.48 -13.31 6.70
CA ASP A 317 -6.04 -13.94 5.52
C ASP A 317 -6.95 -15.12 5.89
N LEU A 318 -7.73 -15.58 4.91
CA LEU A 318 -8.67 -16.69 5.05
C LEU A 318 -8.09 -18.04 4.56
N SER A 319 -6.99 -18.03 3.79
CA SER A 319 -6.53 -19.18 3.01
C SER A 319 -5.09 -19.64 3.31
N GLY A 320 -4.42 -19.04 4.30
CA GLY A 320 -3.00 -19.26 4.62
C GLY A 320 -2.03 -18.34 3.84
N SER A 321 -2.51 -17.67 2.79
CA SER A 321 -1.78 -16.73 1.93
C SER A 321 -2.64 -15.50 1.64
N TRP A 322 -2.03 -14.34 1.38
CA TRP A 322 -2.75 -13.12 1.03
C TRP A 322 -3.27 -13.14 -0.41
N PHE A 323 -2.45 -13.59 -1.36
CA PHE A 323 -2.90 -13.83 -2.75
C PHE A 323 -3.48 -15.23 -2.88
N TYR A 324 -4.49 -15.33 -3.74
CA TYR A 324 -4.99 -16.58 -4.31
C TYR A 324 -3.88 -17.35 -5.01
#